data_AF-A0A199VY87-F1
#
_entry.id   AF-A0A199VY87-F1
#
_cell.length_a   1.000
_cell.length_b   1.000
_cell.length_c   1.000
_cell.angle_alpha   90.00
_cell.angle_beta   90.00
_cell.angle_gamma   90.00
#
_symmetry.space_group_name_H-M   'P 1'
#
loop_
_entity.id
_entity.type
_entity.pdbx_description
1 polymer ?
#
loop_
_entity_poly.entity_id
_entity_poly.type
_entity_poly.pdbx_seq_one_letter_code
_entity_poly.pdbx_strand_id
1 'polypeptide(L)'
;MTEYWVSQGNKWCEFCKIYIANNNLSIRTHELGQRHKDNVAKRLANMRKESTAREKEQKEAARALEQIETKAKRSYQKDVASFQEASKSGSGASLAAPGDGYEFDAGSGYYYNKSNGFYYDANSGLYYSNDLGKWVTQEEAFKSSSQSKAKVEDEAGSKGRGGPAPGRVVSTSLNPTRSIKGAAPSSIAVSKRKRDNEKPKVMSKEDEAALKAREAARKRVEEREKPLLGLYKSYQLG
;
A
#
# COMPACT_ATOMS: atom_id res chain seq x y z
N MET A 1 -15.77 -38.52 -58.52
CA MET A 1 -14.82 -37.76 -57.67
C MET A 1 -15.45 -36.39 -57.47
N THR A 2 -15.89 -36.07 -56.25
CA THR A 2 -16.60 -34.81 -55.96
C THR A 2 -15.58 -33.72 -55.66
N GLU A 3 -15.50 -32.70 -56.51
CA GLU A 3 -14.62 -31.56 -56.31
C GLU A 3 -15.01 -30.79 -55.04
N TYR A 4 -14.04 -30.61 -54.15
CA TYR A 4 -14.19 -29.87 -52.90
C TYR A 4 -14.08 -28.37 -53.21
N TRP A 5 -15.21 -27.67 -53.17
CA TRP A 5 -15.21 -26.21 -53.32
C TRP A 5 -14.88 -25.54 -51.98
N VAL A 6 -13.76 -24.83 -51.92
CA VAL A 6 -13.40 -23.97 -50.79
C VAL A 6 -13.78 -22.54 -51.14
N SER A 7 -14.68 -21.94 -50.36
CA SER A 7 -14.96 -20.52 -50.48
C SER A 7 -13.70 -19.72 -50.16
N GLN A 8 -13.27 -18.86 -51.08
CA GLN A 8 -12.23 -17.86 -50.82
C GLN A 8 -12.74 -16.92 -49.73
N GLY A 9 -12.18 -17.00 -48.52
CA GLY A 9 -12.57 -16.15 -47.38
C GLY A 9 -12.25 -14.67 -47.59
N ASN A 10 -12.49 -13.83 -46.58
CA ASN A 10 -12.07 -12.43 -46.58
C ASN A 10 -10.83 -12.23 -45.69
N LYS A 11 -9.86 -11.41 -46.12
CA LYS A 11 -8.69 -10.98 -45.35
C LYS A 11 -9.03 -9.76 -44.50
N TRP A 12 -8.65 -9.77 -43.22
CA TRP A 12 -8.71 -8.57 -42.37
C TRP A 12 -7.46 -7.71 -42.53
N CYS A 13 -7.61 -6.40 -42.62
CA CYS A 13 -6.51 -5.44 -42.59
C CYS A 13 -6.45 -4.71 -41.26
N GLU A 14 -5.33 -4.82 -40.54
CA GLU A 14 -5.17 -4.24 -39.20
C GLU A 14 -5.08 -2.70 -39.20
N PHE A 15 -4.47 -2.13 -40.24
CA PHE A 15 -4.30 -0.68 -40.35
C PHE A 15 -5.58 0.04 -40.77
N CYS A 16 -6.33 -0.55 -41.71
CA CYS A 16 -7.58 0.02 -42.21
C CYS A 16 -8.82 -0.46 -41.46
N LYS A 17 -8.71 -1.53 -40.67
CA LYS A 17 -9.81 -2.16 -39.92
C LYS A 17 -11.02 -2.50 -40.81
N ILE A 18 -10.75 -3.09 -41.97
CA ILE A 18 -11.77 -3.55 -42.92
C ILE A 18 -11.46 -4.96 -43.40
N TYR A 19 -12.51 -5.68 -43.79
CA TYR A 19 -12.39 -6.95 -44.51
C TYR A 19 -12.24 -6.68 -46.01
N ILE A 20 -11.29 -7.37 -46.63
CA ILE A 20 -10.96 -7.31 -48.06
C ILE A 20 -11.17 -8.71 -48.63
N ALA A 21 -11.64 -8.83 -49.87
CA ALA A 21 -11.70 -10.13 -50.53
C ALA A 21 -10.30 -10.78 -50.58
N ASN A 22 -10.20 -12.10 -50.33
CA ASN A 22 -8.93 -12.83 -50.37
C ASN A 22 -8.48 -13.16 -51.81
N ASN A 23 -8.48 -12.15 -52.68
CA ASN A 23 -7.84 -12.21 -53.99
C ASN A 23 -6.53 -11.39 -53.92
N ASN A 24 -5.45 -11.93 -54.46
CA ASN A 24 -4.14 -11.25 -54.50
C ASN A 24 -4.25 -9.85 -55.14
N LEU A 25 -5.09 -9.68 -56.17
CA LEU A 25 -5.29 -8.37 -56.80
C LEU A 25 -5.94 -7.37 -55.85
N SER A 26 -7.02 -7.75 -55.15
CA SER A 26 -7.72 -6.87 -54.21
C SER A 26 -6.86 -6.51 -53.00
N ILE A 27 -6.01 -7.44 -52.55
CA ILE A 27 -5.05 -7.19 -51.48
C ILE A 27 -4.00 -6.17 -51.94
N ARG A 28 -3.41 -6.35 -53.12
CA ARG A 28 -2.40 -5.42 -53.65
C ARG A 28 -2.96 -4.02 -53.89
N THR A 29 -4.14 -3.90 -54.48
CA THR A 29 -4.76 -2.58 -54.72
C THR A 29 -5.14 -1.90 -53.41
N HIS A 30 -5.54 -2.66 -52.38
CA HIS A 30 -5.76 -2.12 -51.04
C HIS A 30 -4.46 -1.63 -50.39
N GLU A 31 -3.40 -2.44 -50.38
CA GLU A 31 -2.11 -2.11 -49.75
C GLU A 31 -1.41 -0.94 -50.44
N LEU A 32 -1.56 -0.82 -51.76
CA LEU A 32 -1.05 0.32 -52.54
C LEU A 32 -1.95 1.57 -52.44
N GLY A 33 -3.18 1.42 -51.95
CA GLY A 33 -4.15 2.50 -51.81
C GLY A 33 -3.71 3.56 -50.80
N GLN A 34 -4.04 4.82 -51.09
CA GLN A 34 -3.65 5.96 -50.23
C GLN A 34 -4.15 5.82 -48.79
N ARG A 35 -5.40 5.38 -48.61
CA ARG A 35 -5.97 5.17 -47.26
C ARG A 35 -5.12 4.22 -46.41
N HIS A 36 -4.59 3.15 -47.00
CA HIS A 36 -3.74 2.21 -46.28
C HIS A 36 -2.41 2.85 -45.91
N LYS A 37 -1.74 3.49 -46.87
CA LYS A 37 -0.48 4.21 -46.66
C LYS A 37 -0.60 5.30 -45.60
N ASP A 38 -1.67 6.09 -45.63
CA ASP A 38 -1.95 7.14 -44.64
C ASP A 38 -2.16 6.56 -43.24
N ASN A 39 -2.89 5.44 -43.12
CA ASN A 39 -3.13 4.80 -41.84
C ASN A 39 -1.85 4.19 -41.26
N VAL A 40 -1.00 3.60 -42.11
CA VAL A 40 0.33 3.12 -41.71
C VAL A 40 1.21 4.29 -41.26
N ALA A 41 1.28 5.37 -42.05
CA ALA A 41 2.05 6.57 -41.70
C ALA A 41 1.56 7.20 -40.38
N LYS A 42 0.24 7.27 -40.17
CA LYS A 42 -0.36 7.73 -38.89
C LYS A 42 0.04 6.82 -37.73
N ARG A 43 0.01 5.50 -37.91
CA ARG A 43 0.41 4.56 -36.84
C ARG A 43 1.89 4.73 -36.49
N LEU A 44 2.76 4.88 -37.48
CA LEU A 44 4.20 5.13 -37.26
C LEU A 44 4.44 6.48 -36.57
N ALA A 45 3.74 7.54 -36.97
CA ALA A 45 3.83 8.84 -36.33
C ALA A 45 3.35 8.80 -34.87
N ASN A 46 2.24 8.11 -34.60
CA ASN A 46 1.73 7.91 -33.24
C ASN A 46 2.71 7.12 -32.39
N MET A 47 3.31 6.04 -32.91
CA MET A 47 4.33 5.27 -32.18
C MET A 47 5.53 6.12 -31.77
N ARG A 48 6.03 7.00 -32.65
CA ARG A 48 7.13 7.93 -32.32
C ARG A 48 6.74 8.99 -31.29
N LYS A 49 5.51 9.50 -31.36
CA LYS A 49 4.98 10.44 -30.37
C LYS A 49 4.80 9.77 -29.01
N GLU A 50 4.24 8.57 -28.99
CA GLU A 50 4.09 7.77 -27.78
C GLU A 50 5.45 7.39 -27.18
N SER A 51 6.45 7.01 -27.98
CA SER A 51 7.77 6.67 -27.45
C SER A 51 8.45 7.86 -26.80
N THR A 52 8.38 9.05 -27.42
CA THR A 52 8.95 10.28 -26.84
C THR A 52 8.18 10.78 -25.62
N ALA A 53 6.85 10.58 -25.57
CA ALA A 53 6.06 10.86 -24.38
C ALA A 53 6.41 9.91 -23.22
N ARG A 54 6.46 8.60 -23.49
CA ARG A 54 6.84 7.59 -22.49
C ARG A 54 8.26 7.80 -21.96
N GLU A 55 9.21 8.20 -22.81
CA GLU A 55 10.57 8.51 -22.36
C GLU A 55 10.61 9.72 -21.40
N LYS A 56 9.82 10.76 -21.67
CA LYS A 56 9.69 11.92 -20.76
C LYS A 56 9.05 11.51 -19.43
N GLU A 57 7.95 10.77 -19.47
CA GLU A 57 7.28 10.24 -18.27
C GLU A 57 8.23 9.35 -17.45
N GLN A 58 9.00 8.46 -18.09
CA GLN A 58 9.99 7.63 -17.42
C GLN A 58 11.10 8.46 -16.79
N LYS A 59 11.58 9.51 -17.46
CA LYS A 59 12.60 10.42 -16.91
C LYS A 59 12.08 11.21 -15.71
N GLU A 60 10.83 11.66 -15.76
CA GLU A 60 10.18 12.34 -14.64
C GLU A 60 9.97 11.38 -13.46
N ALA A 61 9.51 10.16 -13.72
CA ALA A 61 9.38 9.12 -12.70
C ALA A 61 10.72 8.76 -12.06
N ALA A 62 11.79 8.61 -12.85
CA ALA A 62 13.14 8.34 -12.33
C ALA A 62 13.63 9.48 -11.42
N ARG A 63 13.43 10.75 -11.83
CA ARG A 63 13.75 11.92 -10.99
C ARG A 63 12.94 11.95 -9.70
N ALA A 64 11.65 11.59 -9.76
CA ALA A 64 10.81 11.52 -8.58
C ALA A 64 11.30 10.43 -7.61
N LEU A 65 11.68 9.26 -8.12
CA LEU A 65 12.25 8.18 -7.32
C LEU A 65 13.58 8.59 -6.66
N GLU A 66 14.48 9.25 -7.40
CA GLU A 66 15.73 9.76 -6.84
C GLU A 66 15.48 10.78 -5.71
N GLN A 67 14.49 11.66 -5.86
CA GLN A 67 14.10 12.59 -4.79
C GLN A 67 13.52 11.89 -3.57
N ILE A 68 12.75 10.82 -3.77
CA ILE A 68 12.21 10.01 -2.66
C ILE A 68 13.36 9.29 -1.95
N GLU A 69 14.28 8.68 -2.68
CA GLU A 69 15.43 7.98 -2.12
C GLU A 69 16.34 8.93 -1.34
N THR A 70 16.64 10.11 -1.87
CA THR A 70 17.48 11.09 -1.19
C THR A 70 16.82 11.60 0.10
N LYS A 71 15.50 11.85 0.07
CA LYS A 71 14.73 12.21 1.28
C LYS A 71 14.71 11.08 2.31
N ALA A 72 14.47 9.85 1.88
CA ALA A 72 14.44 8.67 2.74
C ALA A 72 15.81 8.37 3.36
N LYS A 73 16.90 8.50 2.59
CA LYS A 73 18.28 8.37 3.10
C LYS A 73 18.58 9.44 4.15
N ARG A 74 18.17 10.69 3.91
CA ARG A 74 18.35 11.78 4.88
C ARG A 74 17.54 11.60 6.16
N SER A 75 16.30 11.14 6.08
CA SER A 75 15.51 10.85 7.29
C SER A 75 16.13 9.69 8.06
N TYR A 76 16.48 8.60 7.37
CA TYR A 76 17.13 7.45 8.01
C TYR A 76 18.43 7.83 8.72
N GLN A 77 19.29 8.64 8.08
CA GLN A 77 20.52 9.12 8.71
C GLN A 77 20.24 9.96 9.96
N LYS A 78 19.21 10.81 9.93
CA LYS A 78 18.80 11.59 11.11
C LYS A 78 18.28 10.71 12.23
N ASP A 79 17.50 9.68 11.90
CA ASP A 79 16.96 8.74 12.88
C ASP A 79 18.09 7.90 13.50
N VAL A 80 19.03 7.42 12.69
CA VAL A 80 20.23 6.72 13.22
C VAL A 80 21.04 7.64 14.12
N ALA A 81 21.25 8.90 13.73
CA ALA A 81 21.95 9.86 14.57
C ALA A 81 21.18 10.16 15.86
N SER A 82 19.86 10.31 15.82
CA SER A 82 19.06 10.54 17.03
C SER A 82 19.05 9.32 17.95
N PHE A 83 19.01 8.09 17.42
CA PHE A 83 19.19 6.88 18.22
C PHE A 83 20.59 6.79 18.83
N GLN A 84 21.63 7.15 18.09
CA GLN A 84 23.00 7.20 18.63
C GLN A 84 23.15 8.28 19.72
N GLU A 85 22.61 9.48 19.51
CA GLU A 85 22.66 10.54 20.51
C GLU A 85 21.79 10.23 21.72
N ALA A 86 20.62 9.62 21.55
CA ALA A 86 19.82 9.08 22.66
C ALA A 86 20.58 7.99 23.42
N SER A 87 21.36 7.15 22.73
CA SER A 87 22.21 6.13 23.38
C SER A 87 23.44 6.68 24.10
N LYS A 88 23.87 7.92 23.78
CA LYS A 88 25.01 8.61 24.42
C LYS A 88 24.56 9.53 25.56
N SER A 89 23.43 10.21 25.39
CA SER A 89 22.86 11.17 26.35
C SER A 89 21.95 10.52 27.39
N GLY A 90 21.22 9.46 27.00
CA GLY A 90 20.88 8.42 27.93
C GLY A 90 22.16 7.66 28.20
N SER A 91 22.83 7.96 29.33
CA SER A 91 23.85 7.10 29.94
C SER A 91 23.59 5.68 29.51
N GLY A 92 24.54 5.03 28.84
CA GLY A 92 24.41 3.64 28.43
C GLY A 92 23.72 2.91 29.56
N ALA A 93 22.43 2.63 29.37
CA ALA A 93 21.71 1.73 30.22
C ALA A 93 22.48 0.46 29.91
N SER A 94 23.46 0.18 30.78
CA SER A 94 24.09 -1.10 30.84
C SER A 94 22.97 -2.08 30.57
N LEU A 95 23.19 -2.98 29.61
CA LEU A 95 22.32 -4.13 29.36
C LEU A 95 22.15 -5.02 30.62
N ALA A 96 22.54 -4.54 31.80
CA ALA A 96 22.07 -4.97 33.10
C ALA A 96 20.54 -4.89 33.16
N ALA A 97 19.96 -6.08 33.27
CA ALA A 97 18.73 -6.39 33.97
C ALA A 97 18.12 -5.22 34.75
N PRO A 98 16.83 -4.90 34.55
CA PRO A 98 16.12 -3.88 35.32
C PRO A 98 15.96 -4.34 36.79
N GLY A 99 17.00 -4.13 37.60
CA GLY A 99 17.02 -4.47 39.02
C GLY A 99 17.21 -5.96 39.33
N ASP A 100 17.44 -6.22 40.62
CA ASP A 100 17.69 -7.54 41.18
C ASP A 100 16.53 -8.52 40.89
N GLY A 101 16.82 -9.63 40.21
CA GLY A 101 15.88 -10.76 40.03
C GLY A 101 15.50 -11.11 38.59
N TYR A 102 16.03 -10.42 37.57
CA TYR A 102 15.88 -10.84 36.17
C TYR A 102 17.02 -11.78 35.76
N GLU A 103 16.68 -13.04 35.45
CA GLU A 103 17.62 -14.05 34.97
C GLU A 103 17.57 -14.14 33.44
N PHE A 104 18.73 -14.09 32.78
CA PHE A 104 18.82 -14.28 31.34
C PHE A 104 18.57 -15.75 30.99
N ASP A 105 17.53 -16.01 30.20
CA ASP A 105 17.27 -17.34 29.66
C ASP A 105 17.80 -17.43 28.22
N ALA A 106 18.86 -18.21 28.04
CA ALA A 106 19.47 -18.43 26.73
C ALA A 106 18.55 -19.17 25.75
N GLY A 107 17.53 -19.90 26.24
CA GLY A 107 16.57 -20.62 25.40
C GLY A 107 15.55 -19.71 24.73
N SER A 108 15.16 -18.62 25.40
CA SER A 108 14.21 -17.64 24.90
C SER A 108 14.88 -16.36 24.38
N GLY A 109 16.13 -16.09 24.76
CA GLY A 109 16.84 -14.86 24.40
C GLY A 109 16.33 -13.62 25.16
N TYR A 110 15.52 -13.82 26.19
CA TYR A 110 14.89 -12.79 27.00
C TYR A 110 15.30 -12.94 28.47
N TYR A 111 15.22 -11.84 29.22
CA TYR A 111 15.40 -11.85 30.67
C TYR A 111 14.08 -12.15 31.35
N TYR A 112 14.00 -13.21 32.14
CA TYR A 112 12.78 -13.59 32.86
C TYR A 112 12.90 -13.25 34.34
N ASN A 113 11.86 -12.64 34.92
CA ASN A 113 11.77 -12.41 36.35
C ASN A 113 10.72 -13.31 37.00
N LYS A 114 11.19 -14.18 37.90
CA LYS A 114 10.35 -15.15 38.63
C LYS A 114 9.38 -14.49 39.61
N SER A 115 9.69 -13.32 40.18
CA SER A 115 8.85 -12.65 41.17
C SER A 115 7.69 -11.88 40.53
N ASN A 116 7.90 -11.38 39.31
CA ASN A 116 6.91 -10.56 38.60
C ASN A 116 6.20 -11.33 37.47
N GLY A 117 6.75 -12.47 37.05
CA GLY A 117 6.24 -13.24 35.91
C GLY A 117 6.44 -12.55 34.55
N PHE A 118 7.29 -11.52 34.47
CA PHE A 118 7.51 -10.73 33.26
C PHE A 118 8.80 -11.13 32.55
N TYR A 119 8.75 -11.08 31.22
CA TYR A 119 9.91 -11.18 30.35
C TYR A 119 10.35 -9.79 29.93
N TYR A 120 11.66 -9.57 29.81
CA TYR A 120 12.27 -8.31 29.41
C TYR A 120 13.18 -8.55 28.20
N ASP A 121 13.00 -7.71 27.18
CA ASP A 121 13.85 -7.71 25.98
C ASP A 121 14.80 -6.52 26.00
N ALA A 122 16.10 -6.81 26.05
CA ALA A 122 17.15 -5.81 26.12
C ALA A 122 17.34 -5.02 24.81
N ASN A 123 16.89 -5.56 23.67
CA ASN A 123 16.99 -4.86 22.38
C ASN A 123 15.86 -3.86 22.17
N SER A 124 14.65 -4.16 22.67
CA SER A 124 13.48 -3.28 22.52
C SER A 124 13.19 -2.45 23.77
N GLY A 125 13.74 -2.81 24.93
CA GLY A 125 13.42 -2.18 26.22
C GLY A 125 11.97 -2.42 26.67
N LEU A 126 11.29 -3.40 26.06
CA LEU A 126 9.89 -3.72 26.32
C LEU A 126 9.77 -4.93 27.25
N TYR A 127 8.66 -4.96 27.98
CA TYR A 127 8.29 -6.00 28.93
C TYR A 127 7.10 -6.79 28.37
N TYR A 128 7.15 -8.11 28.50
CA TYR A 128 6.08 -9.01 28.11
C TYR A 128 5.47 -9.66 29.35
N SER A 129 4.15 -9.55 29.45
CA SER A 129 3.32 -10.22 30.45
C SER A 129 2.42 -11.23 29.77
N ASN A 130 2.32 -12.43 30.33
CA ASN A 130 1.40 -13.46 29.85
C ASN A 130 -0.07 -12.99 29.89
N ASP A 131 -0.43 -12.11 30.83
CA ASP A 131 -1.81 -11.62 30.97
C ASP A 131 -2.19 -10.61 29.88
N LEU A 132 -1.21 -9.86 29.38
CA LEU A 132 -1.42 -8.87 28.32
C LEU A 132 -1.24 -9.46 26.92
N GLY A 133 -0.41 -10.50 26.78
CA GLY A 133 -0.10 -11.15 25.49
C GLY A 133 0.58 -10.23 24.48
N LYS A 134 1.04 -9.04 24.90
CA LYS A 134 1.70 -8.03 24.07
C LYS A 134 2.97 -7.52 24.73
N TRP A 135 3.91 -7.02 23.92
CA TRP A 135 5.11 -6.31 24.37
C TRP A 135 4.74 -4.88 24.71
N VAL A 136 5.03 -4.47 25.94
CA VAL A 136 4.55 -3.21 26.51
C VAL A 136 5.64 -2.49 27.28
N THR A 137 5.51 -1.18 27.44
CA THR A 137 6.42 -0.39 28.27
C THR A 137 6.33 -0.80 29.74
N GLN A 138 7.39 -0.50 30.49
CA GLN A 138 7.50 -0.87 31.90
C GLN A 138 6.24 -0.48 32.70
N GLU A 139 5.78 0.76 32.56
CA GLU A 139 4.64 1.26 33.30
C GLU A 139 3.35 0.50 33.04
N GLU A 140 3.09 0.12 31.79
CA GLU A 140 1.87 -0.59 31.43
C GLU A 140 1.91 -2.06 31.90
N ALA A 141 3.08 -2.69 31.88
CA ALA A 141 3.28 -4.00 32.48
C ALA A 141 3.03 -3.97 34.00
N PHE A 142 3.59 -2.99 34.72
CA PHE A 142 3.38 -2.85 36.16
C PHE A 142 1.96 -2.38 36.55
N LYS A 143 1.31 -1.54 35.74
CA LYS A 143 -0.12 -1.16 35.91
C LYS A 143 -1.06 -2.36 35.78
N SER A 144 -0.74 -3.30 34.89
CA SER A 144 -1.52 -4.54 34.75
C SER A 144 -1.35 -5.49 35.94
N SER A 145 -0.14 -5.56 36.52
CA SER A 145 0.14 -6.32 37.76
C SER A 145 -0.60 -5.80 38.99
N SER A 146 -0.75 -4.48 39.09
CA SER A 146 -1.41 -3.85 40.24
C SER A 146 -2.93 -4.03 40.20
N GLN A 147 -3.52 -4.29 39.03
CA GLN A 147 -4.93 -4.69 38.92
C GLN A 147 -5.16 -6.16 39.32
N SER A 148 -4.18 -7.05 39.14
CA SER A 148 -4.30 -8.46 39.53
C SER A 148 -3.94 -8.75 40.99
N LYS A 149 -3.23 -7.85 41.69
CA LYS A 149 -2.90 -7.99 43.13
C LYS A 149 -4.01 -7.59 44.11
N ALA A 150 -5.16 -7.08 43.65
CA ALA A 150 -6.28 -6.68 44.52
C ALA A 150 -7.27 -7.82 44.84
N LYS A 151 -6.93 -9.09 44.59
CA LYS A 151 -7.78 -10.22 44.97
C LYS A 151 -6.94 -11.44 45.36
N VAL A 152 -6.62 -11.55 46.64
CA VAL A 152 -6.18 -12.81 47.26
C VAL A 152 -6.94 -12.96 48.58
N GLU A 153 -7.97 -13.80 48.55
CA GLU A 153 -8.36 -14.66 49.68
C GLU A 153 -8.38 -16.09 49.14
N ASP A 154 -7.90 -17.00 50.00
CA ASP A 154 -7.62 -18.44 49.86
C ASP A 154 -8.46 -19.27 48.88
N GLU A 155 -7.79 -20.18 48.15
CA GLU A 155 -8.00 -21.65 48.27
C GLU A 155 -7.14 -22.43 47.27
N ALA A 156 -6.88 -23.70 47.61
CA ALA A 156 -5.81 -24.54 47.10
C ALA A 156 -6.05 -25.17 45.71
N GLY A 157 -4.95 -25.31 44.95
CA GLY A 157 -4.65 -26.49 44.14
C GLY A 157 -5.07 -26.49 42.66
N SER A 158 -4.11 -26.39 41.74
CA SER A 158 -3.91 -27.37 40.65
C SER A 158 -2.63 -27.08 39.85
N LYS A 159 -1.89 -28.16 39.51
CA LYS A 159 -0.66 -28.17 38.70
C LYS A 159 -0.96 -27.79 37.23
N GLY A 160 -0.21 -26.85 36.67
CA GLY A 160 -0.17 -26.56 35.24
C GLY A 160 1.25 -26.17 34.81
N ARG A 161 1.84 -26.99 33.94
CA ARG A 161 3.25 -26.96 33.54
C ARG A 161 3.60 -25.69 32.76
N GLY A 162 4.72 -25.05 33.10
CA GLY A 162 5.29 -23.94 32.35
C GLY A 162 5.75 -24.39 30.95
N GLY A 163 5.09 -23.87 29.93
CA GLY A 163 5.53 -23.96 28.54
C GLY A 163 6.35 -22.71 28.16
N PRO A 164 7.30 -22.82 27.20
CA PRO A 164 8.09 -21.68 26.75
C PRO A 164 7.22 -20.58 26.14
N ALA A 165 7.62 -19.31 26.33
CA ALA A 165 6.99 -18.17 25.69
C ALA A 165 6.98 -18.34 24.16
N PRO A 166 5.89 -17.97 23.46
CA PRO A 166 5.81 -18.11 22.03
C PRO A 166 6.89 -17.25 21.38
N GLY A 167 7.86 -17.90 20.74
CA GLY A 167 8.85 -17.22 19.91
C GLY A 167 8.16 -16.34 18.88
N ARG A 168 8.77 -15.18 18.59
CA ARG A 168 8.26 -14.19 17.64
C ARG A 168 7.84 -14.86 16.33
N VAL A 169 6.53 -15.00 16.12
CA VAL A 169 5.98 -15.31 14.81
C VAL A 169 6.24 -14.12 13.92
N VAL A 170 7.32 -14.21 13.15
CA VAL A 170 7.56 -13.30 12.03
C VAL A 170 6.39 -13.50 11.09
N SER A 171 5.56 -12.48 10.94
CA SER A 171 4.52 -12.44 9.91
C SER A 171 5.20 -12.57 8.55
N THR A 172 5.34 -13.80 8.06
CA THR A 172 5.76 -14.06 6.68
C THR A 172 4.83 -13.28 5.76
N SER A 173 5.43 -12.43 4.94
CA SER A 173 4.76 -11.64 3.90
C SER A 173 3.75 -12.51 3.16
N LEU A 174 2.51 -12.03 3.07
CA LEU A 174 1.47 -12.67 2.28
C LEU A 174 1.94 -12.77 0.82
N ASN A 175 2.25 -13.98 0.38
CA ASN A 175 2.45 -14.28 -1.03
C ASN A 175 1.10 -14.11 -1.77
N PRO A 176 1.03 -13.31 -2.85
CA PRO A 176 -0.23 -12.88 -3.46
C PRO A 176 -0.87 -13.92 -4.41
N THR A 177 -0.44 -15.18 -4.39
CA THR A 177 -0.92 -16.20 -5.35
C THR A 177 -1.25 -17.53 -4.68
N ARG A 178 -2.41 -17.59 -4.03
CA ARG A 178 -3.08 -18.88 -3.79
C ARG A 178 -4.59 -18.74 -3.95
N SER A 179 -5.10 -19.30 -5.04
CA SER A 179 -6.53 -19.41 -5.32
C SER A 179 -7.20 -20.32 -4.29
N ILE A 180 -8.18 -19.79 -3.54
CA ILE A 180 -9.05 -20.58 -2.69
C ILE A 180 -10.40 -20.74 -3.40
N LYS A 181 -10.73 -22.01 -3.66
CA LYS A 181 -12.02 -22.49 -4.12
C LYS A 181 -13.01 -22.38 -2.97
N GLY A 182 -14.14 -21.70 -3.21
CA GLY A 182 -15.34 -21.82 -2.40
C GLY A 182 -15.55 -20.74 -1.35
N ALA A 183 -15.99 -19.55 -1.79
CA ALA A 183 -16.87 -18.69 -1.01
C ALA A 183 -17.76 -17.92 -2.00
N ALA A 184 -19.05 -18.26 -2.02
CA ALA A 184 -20.04 -17.62 -2.88
C ALA A 184 -20.28 -16.17 -2.42
N PRO A 185 -20.25 -15.16 -3.31
CA PRO A 185 -20.69 -13.82 -2.95
C PRO A 185 -22.22 -13.70 -3.09
N SER A 186 -22.83 -13.13 -2.07
CA SER A 186 -24.22 -12.67 -2.03
C SER A 186 -24.57 -11.82 -3.26
N SER A 187 -25.56 -12.25 -4.03
CA SER A 187 -26.08 -11.53 -5.21
C SER A 187 -26.94 -10.34 -4.80
N ILE A 188 -26.39 -9.13 -4.87
CA ILE A 188 -27.19 -7.90 -4.99
C ILE A 188 -27.42 -7.67 -6.48
N ALA A 189 -28.67 -7.84 -6.90
CA ALA A 189 -29.12 -7.65 -8.27
C ALA A 189 -29.10 -6.15 -8.63
N VAL A 190 -28.17 -5.74 -9.49
CA VAL A 190 -28.18 -4.43 -10.13
C VAL A 190 -28.73 -4.60 -11.55
N SER A 191 -29.96 -4.12 -11.74
CA SER A 191 -30.66 -4.09 -13.02
C SER A 191 -29.86 -3.32 -14.08
N LYS A 192 -29.50 -4.01 -15.16
CA LYS A 192 -28.92 -3.46 -16.39
C LYS A 192 -29.93 -2.55 -17.09
N ARG A 193 -29.64 -1.25 -17.18
CA ARG A 193 -30.15 -0.39 -18.26
C ARG A 193 -29.01 -0.03 -19.20
N LYS A 194 -29.25 -0.31 -20.48
CA LYS A 194 -28.43 -0.05 -21.67
C LYS A 194 -28.16 1.45 -21.79
N ARG A 195 -26.89 1.87 -21.84
CA ARG A 195 -26.51 3.25 -22.16
C ARG A 195 -25.80 3.24 -23.50
N ASP A 196 -26.35 3.98 -24.45
CA ASP A 196 -25.81 4.15 -25.79
C ASP A 196 -24.44 4.84 -25.75
N ASN A 197 -23.55 4.32 -26.59
CA ASN A 197 -22.15 4.72 -26.71
C ASN A 197 -22.04 5.94 -27.63
N GLU A 198 -22.02 7.15 -27.05
CA GLU A 198 -21.60 8.37 -27.74
C GLU A 198 -20.18 8.78 -27.34
N LYS A 199 -19.34 8.91 -28.36
CA LYS A 199 -18.03 9.59 -28.53
C LYS A 199 -17.27 10.11 -27.30
N PRO A 200 -15.92 9.99 -27.29
CA PRO A 200 -15.08 10.60 -26.27
C PRO A 200 -15.18 12.13 -26.34
N LYS A 201 -15.72 12.75 -25.29
CA LYS A 201 -15.76 14.21 -25.11
C LYS A 201 -14.34 14.73 -24.88
N VAL A 202 -13.84 15.46 -25.88
CA VAL A 202 -12.84 16.51 -25.67
C VAL A 202 -13.39 17.41 -24.58
N MET A 203 -12.62 17.66 -23.51
CA MET A 203 -12.95 18.60 -22.42
C MET A 203 -13.65 19.82 -23.02
N SER A 204 -14.97 19.89 -22.88
CA SER A 204 -15.73 20.99 -23.45
C SER A 204 -15.55 22.19 -22.52
N LYS A 205 -15.70 23.41 -23.06
CA LYS A 205 -15.65 24.66 -22.28
C LYS A 205 -16.63 24.64 -21.08
N GLU A 206 -17.61 23.74 -21.12
CA GLU A 206 -18.59 23.50 -20.06
C GLU A 206 -17.97 22.77 -18.84
N ASP A 207 -17.03 21.86 -19.06
CA ASP A 207 -16.34 21.15 -17.96
C ASP A 207 -15.37 22.08 -17.20
N GLU A 208 -14.70 22.98 -17.91
CA GLU A 208 -13.88 24.03 -17.30
C GLU A 208 -14.72 24.99 -16.45
N ALA A 209 -15.90 25.38 -16.96
CA ALA A 209 -16.85 26.19 -16.20
C ALA A 209 -17.37 25.44 -14.96
N ALA A 210 -17.61 24.13 -15.06
CA ALA A 210 -18.04 23.29 -13.95
C ALA A 210 -16.96 23.15 -12.87
N LEU A 211 -15.69 23.00 -13.25
CA LEU A 211 -14.56 22.96 -12.30
C LEU A 211 -14.35 24.31 -11.63
N LYS A 212 -14.40 25.42 -12.38
CA LYS A 212 -14.31 26.77 -11.85
C LYS A 212 -15.44 27.08 -10.87
N ALA A 213 -16.66 26.61 -11.15
CA ALA A 213 -17.80 26.75 -10.25
C ALA A 213 -17.60 25.97 -8.93
N ARG A 214 -17.05 24.75 -9.01
CA ARG A 214 -16.70 23.94 -7.82
C ARG A 214 -15.60 24.58 -6.99
N GLU A 215 -14.58 25.13 -7.63
CA GLU A 215 -13.51 25.84 -6.94
C GLU A 215 -14.00 27.14 -6.28
N ALA A 216 -14.86 27.91 -6.96
CA ALA A 216 -15.50 29.07 -6.37
C ALA A 216 -16.40 28.71 -5.17
N ALA A 217 -17.09 27.57 -5.22
CA ALA A 217 -17.87 27.08 -4.09
C ALA A 217 -16.98 26.71 -2.89
N ARG A 218 -15.87 25.99 -3.13
CA ARG A 218 -14.89 25.68 -2.07
C ARG A 218 -14.30 26.95 -1.46
N LYS A 219 -13.95 27.94 -2.27
CA LYS A 219 -13.40 29.21 -1.79
C LYS A 219 -14.40 29.96 -0.89
N ARG A 220 -15.69 29.96 -1.23
CA ARG A 220 -16.74 30.56 -0.37
C ARG A 220 -16.90 29.82 0.96
N VAL A 221 -16.76 28.50 0.96
CA VAL A 221 -16.76 27.71 2.21
C VAL A 221 -15.53 28.06 3.04
N GLU A 222 -14.35 28.08 2.42
CA GLU A 222 -13.10 28.43 3.09
C GLU A 222 -13.11 29.85 3.66
N GLU A 223 -13.70 30.83 2.97
CA GLU A 223 -13.87 32.20 3.46
C GLU A 223 -14.84 32.30 4.64
N ARG A 224 -15.87 31.45 4.70
CA ARG A 224 -16.76 31.33 5.86
C ARG A 224 -16.07 30.64 7.03
N GLU A 225 -15.19 29.68 6.76
CA GLU A 225 -14.46 28.90 7.77
C GLU A 225 -13.20 29.61 8.29
N LYS A 226 -12.57 30.49 7.51
CA LYS A 226 -11.39 31.28 7.89
C LYS A 226 -11.52 32.04 9.22
N PRO A 227 -12.60 32.78 9.50
CA PRO A 227 -12.78 33.43 10.79
C PRO A 227 -13.09 32.45 11.94
N LEU A 228 -13.67 31.28 11.64
CA LEU A 228 -13.94 30.22 12.62
C LEU A 228 -12.66 29.43 13.00
N LEU A 229 -11.74 29.25 12.05
CA LEU A 229 -10.44 28.61 12.27
C LEU A 229 -9.44 29.50 13.04
N GLY A 230 -9.75 30.79 13.22
CA GLY A 230 -8.98 31.73 14.04
C GLY A 230 -8.95 31.37 15.54
N LEU A 231 -9.92 30.59 16.03
CA LEU A 231 -9.93 30.06 17.40
C LEU A 231 -9.02 28.83 17.60
N TYR A 232 -8.52 28.21 16.52
CA TYR A 232 -7.64 27.03 16.60
C TYR A 232 -6.14 27.38 16.52
N LYS A 233 -5.77 28.64 16.27
CA LYS A 233 -4.36 29.10 16.26
C LYS A 233 -3.88 29.78 17.54
N SER A 234 -4.78 30.11 18.47
CA SER A 234 -4.42 30.70 19.77
C SER A 234 -4.01 29.68 20.83
N TYR A 235 -4.11 28.37 20.57
CA TYR A 235 -3.77 27.30 21.53
C TYR A 235 -2.38 26.67 21.32
N GLN A 236 -1.53 27.24 20.45
CA GLN A 236 -0.21 26.66 20.16
C GLN A 236 0.98 27.57 20.51
N LEU A 237 0.72 28.68 21.21
CA LEU A 237 1.73 29.52 21.85
C LEU A 237 1.25 29.85 23.27
N GLY A 238 1.36 28.87 24.15
CA GLY A 238 1.16 28.96 25.59
C GLY A 238 2.04 27.92 26.25
#